data_AF-A0A1I4XU09-F1
#
_entry.id   AF-A0A1I4XU09-F1
#
_cell.length_a   1.000
_cell.length_b   1.000
_cell.length_c   1.000
_cell.angle_alpha   90.00
_cell.angle_beta   90.00
_cell.angle_gamma   90.00
#
_symmetry.space_group_name_H-M   'P 1'
#
loop_
_entity.id
_entity.type
_entity.pdbx_description
1 polymer ?
#
loop_
_entity_poly.entity_id
_entity_poly.type
_entity_poly.pdbx_seq_one_letter_code
_entity_poly.pdbx_strand_id
1 'polypeptide(L)' 'MTPIQFIEKNVISELVKQGFDNTVARISADRAVDHYRRSASASAKGKMFDDCLCIAKAWAKKYQKNKVLM' A
#
# COMPACT_ATOMS: atom_id res chain seq x y z
N MET A 1 6.68 5.52 15.99
CA MET A 1 6.24 5.30 14.59
C MET A 1 4.83 5.85 14.46
N THR A 2 4.56 6.76 13.52
CA THR A 2 3.18 7.22 13.27
C THR A 2 2.40 6.12 12.55
N PRO A 3 1.06 6.11 12.60
CA PRO A 3 0.27 5.11 11.86
C PRO A 3 0.52 5.16 10.34
N ILE A 4 0.82 6.35 9.81
CA ILE A 4 1.23 6.53 8.41
C ILE A 4 2.54 5.78 8.13
N GLN A 5 3.56 5.99 8.96
CA GLN A 5 4.84 5.29 8.83
C GLN A 5 4.71 3.77 9.04
N PHE A 6 3.76 3.34 9.88
CA PHE A 6 3.42 1.94 10.03
C PHE A 6 2.85 1.36 8.75
N ILE A 7 1.86 2.02 8.15
CA ILE A 7 1.23 1.54 6.92
C ILE A 7 2.24 1.51 5.77
N GLU A 8 3.00 2.60 5.58
CA GLU A 8 3.99 2.69 4.52
C GLU A 8 5.02 1.56 4.59
N LYS A 9 5.69 1.37 5.74
CA LYS A 9 6.74 0.36 5.89
C LYS A 9 6.22 -1.07 5.76
N ASN A 10 5.08 -1.38 6.38
CA ASN A 10 4.53 -2.74 6.36
C ASN A 10 3.96 -3.07 4.97
N VAL A 11 3.31 -2.13 4.28
CA VAL A 11 2.83 -2.34 2.90
C VAL A 11 4.00 -2.57 1.94
N ILE A 12 5.07 -1.76 2.03
CA ILE A 12 6.26 -1.98 1.19
C ILE A 12 6.85 -3.36 1.44
N SER A 13 7.06 -3.74 2.71
CA SER A 13 7.63 -5.03 3.07
C SER A 13 6.80 -6.20 2.55
N GLU A 14 5.47 -6.13 2.69
CA GLU A 14 4.56 -7.18 2.21
C GLU A 14 4.53 -7.28 0.69
N LEU A 15 4.58 -6.16 -0.04
CA LEU A 15 4.62 -6.16 -1.50
C LEU A 15 5.95 -6.69 -2.03
N VAL A 16 7.08 -6.27 -1.46
CA VAL A 16 8.39 -6.81 -1.84
C VAL A 16 8.47 -8.31 -1.56
N LYS A 17 7.94 -8.78 -0.44
CA LYS A 17 7.84 -10.22 -0.10
C LYS A 17 7.01 -11.02 -1.10
N GLN A 18 6.02 -10.39 -1.73
CA GLN A 18 5.21 -10.99 -2.81
C GLN A 18 5.88 -10.92 -4.20
N GLY A 19 7.10 -10.41 -4.29
CA GLY A 19 7.85 -10.32 -5.55
C GLY A 19 7.51 -9.08 -6.38
N PHE A 20 6.85 -8.07 -5.79
CA PHE A 20 6.71 -6.78 -6.45
C PHE A 20 8.02 -6.00 -6.44
N ASP A 21 8.26 -5.27 -7.53
CA ASP A 21 9.41 -4.37 -7.62
C ASP A 21 9.41 -3.30 -6.52
N ASN A 22 10.59 -2.93 -6.01
CA ASN A 22 10.72 -1.94 -4.93
C ASN A 22 10.08 -0.58 -5.28
N THR A 23 10.20 -0.13 -6.53
CA THR A 23 9.59 1.13 -6.98
C THR A 23 8.08 1.00 -7.02
N VAL A 24 7.55 -0.12 -7.53
CA VAL A 24 6.11 -0.42 -7.54
C VAL A 24 5.54 -0.50 -6.12
N ALA A 25 6.26 -1.16 -5.21
CA ALA A 25 5.86 -1.29 -3.81
C ALA A 25 5.76 0.08 -3.12
N ARG A 26 6.75 0.95 -3.33
CA ARG A 26 6.77 2.30 -2.74
C ARG A 26 5.69 3.22 -3.28
N ILE A 27 5.44 3.20 -4.60
CA ILE A 27 4.33 3.96 -5.21
C ILE A 27 2.97 3.45 -4.69
N SER A 28 2.83 2.14 -4.53
CA SER A 28 1.58 1.53 -4.06
C SER A 28 1.34 1.80 -2.57
N ALA A 29 2.40 1.89 -1.77
CA ALA A 29 2.33 2.26 -0.36
C ALA A 29 1.89 3.73 -0.16
N ASP A 30 2.34 4.65 -1.03
CA ASP A 30 1.86 6.04 -1.01
C ASP A 30 0.34 6.12 -1.22
N ARG A 31 -0.20 5.32 -2.16
CA ARG A 31 -1.67 5.20 -2.36
C ARG A 31 -2.39 4.64 -1.14
N ALA A 32 -1.78 3.70 -0.43
CA ALA A 32 -2.32 3.14 0.80
C ALA A 32 -2.37 4.19 1.91
N VAL A 33 -1.34 5.02 2.02
CA VAL A 33 -1.26 6.13 2.97
C VAL A 33 -2.30 7.21 2.65
N ASP A 34 -2.46 7.60 1.38
CA ASP A 34 -3.50 8.54 0.97
C ASP A 34 -4.90 8.01 1.33
N HIS A 35 -5.17 6.72 1.09
CA HIS A 35 -6.41 6.09 1.51
C HIS A 35 -6.59 6.14 3.03
N TYR A 36 -5.56 5.79 3.80
CA TYR A 36 -5.60 5.88 5.25
C TYR A 36 -5.93 7.29 5.75
N ARG A 37 -5.32 8.33 5.16
CA ARG A 37 -5.55 9.72 5.55
C ARG A 37 -6.99 10.17 5.30
N ARG A 38 -7.62 9.68 4.21
CA ARG A 38 -9.03 9.96 3.88
C ARG A 38 -10.00 9.16 4.75
N SER A 39 -9.69 7.90 5.01
CA SER A 39 -10.53 6.97 5.78
C SER A 39 -10.35 7.09 7.29
N ALA A 40 -9.37 7.87 7.78
CA ALA A 40 -9.09 8.07 9.21
C ALA A 40 -10.23 8.73 10.01
N SER A 41 -11.34 9.11 9.37
CA SER A 41 -12.55 9.62 10.02
C SER A 41 -13.49 8.47 10.42
N ALA A 42 -13.66 8.30 11.74
CA ALA A 42 -14.67 7.51 12.45
C ALA A 42 -14.57 5.96 12.43
N SER A 43 -14.22 5.38 13.59
CA SER A 43 -14.61 4.03 14.06
C SER A 43 -13.93 2.74 13.53
N ALA A 44 -13.14 2.73 12.46
CA ALA A 44 -12.63 1.47 11.87
C ALA A 44 -11.15 1.08 12.16
N LYS A 45 -10.57 1.49 13.30
CA LYS A 45 -9.12 1.30 13.61
C LYS A 45 -8.63 -0.15 13.59
N GLY A 46 -9.51 -1.15 13.70
CA GLY A 46 -9.13 -2.57 13.73
C GLY A 46 -8.77 -3.20 12.38
N LYS A 47 -9.28 -2.67 11.25
CA LYS A 47 -9.09 -3.28 9.90
C LYS A 47 -8.38 -2.38 8.88
N MET A 48 -8.04 -1.15 9.25
CA MET A 48 -7.47 -0.17 8.32
C MET A 48 -6.20 -0.64 7.60
N PHE A 49 -5.34 -1.44 8.25
CA PHE A 49 -4.14 -1.94 7.59
C PHE A 49 -4.46 -2.94 6.46
N ASP A 50 -5.42 -3.84 6.66
CA ASP A 50 -5.80 -4.84 5.66
C ASP A 50 -6.43 -4.17 4.43
N ASP A 51 -7.30 -3.17 4.65
CA ASP A 51 -7.84 -2.31 3.59
C ASP A 51 -6.74 -1.59 2.80
N CYS A 52 -5.80 -0.96 3.53
CA CYS A 52 -4.66 -0.29 2.92
C CYS A 52 -3.80 -1.25 2.10
N LEU A 53 -3.55 -2.47 2.60
CA LEU A 53 -2.78 -3.49 1.92
C LEU A 53 -3.52 -4.03 0.68
N CYS A 54 -4.83 -4.21 0.75
CA CYS A 54 -5.66 -4.65 -0.37
C CYS A 54 -5.60 -3.64 -1.52
N ILE A 55 -5.77 -2.35 -1.21
CA ILE A 55 -5.66 -1.25 -2.17
C ILE A 55 -4.24 -1.21 -2.77
N ALA A 56 -3.21 -1.27 -1.94
CA ALA A 56 -1.83 -1.26 -2.39
C ALA A 56 -1.53 -2.43 -3.36
N LYS A 57 -2.01 -3.64 -3.05
CA LYS A 57 -1.88 -4.81 -3.95
C LYS A 57 -2.56 -4.59 -5.29
N ALA A 58 -3.75 -3.99 -5.32
CA ALA A 58 -4.45 -3.69 -6.57
C ALA A 58 -3.66 -2.73 -7.45
N TRP A 59 -3.10 -1.66 -6.86
CA TRP A 59 -2.23 -0.71 -7.55
C TRP A 59 -0.91 -1.36 -8.00
N ALA A 60 -0.27 -2.16 -7.14
CA ALA A 60 0.98 -2.84 -7.45
C ALA A 60 0.85 -3.76 -8.66
N LYS A 61 -0.24 -4.54 -8.73
CA LYS A 61 -0.55 -5.39 -9.89
C LYS A 61 -0.73 -4.57 -11.17
N LYS A 62 -1.35 -3.39 -11.10
CA LYS A 62 -1.53 -2.50 -12.25
C LYS A 62 -0.19 -1.91 -12.73
N TYR A 63 0.62 -1.41 -11.81
CA TYR A 63 1.91 -0.79 -12.13
C TYR A 63 2.96 -1.80 -12.60
N GLN A 64 3.00 -2.99 -12.01
CA GLN A 64 3.94 -4.03 -12.44
C GLN A 64 3.64 -4.53 -13.84
N LYS A 65 2.36 -4.70 -14.20
CA LYS A 65 1.96 -5.01 -15.59
C LYS A 65 2.43 -3.92 -16.55
N ASN A 66 2.28 -2.66 -16.16
CA ASN A 66 2.72 -1.53 -16.99
C ASN A 66 4.25 -1.43 -17.11
N LYS A 67 5.00 -1.89 -16.11
CA LYS A 67 6.48 -1.97 -16.15
C LYS A 67 6.99 -3.03 -17.14
N VAL A 68 6.24 -4.12 -17.35
CA VAL A 68 6.60 -5.18 -18.31
C VAL A 68 6.25 -4.80 -19.76
N LEU A 69 5.38 -3.80 -19.94
CA LEU A 69 4.92 -3.30 -21.25
C LEU A 69 5.69 -2.05 -21.73
N MET A 70 6.70 -1.61 -20.98
CA MET A 70 7.59 -0.48 -21.30
C MET A 70 9.01 -0.99 -21.51
#